data_AF-A0A3B1CBW2-F1
#
_entry.id   AF-A0A3B1CBW2-F1
#
_cell.length_a   1.000
_cell.length_b   1.000
_cell.length_c   1.000
_cell.angle_alpha   90.00
_cell.angle_beta   90.00
_cell.angle_gamma   90.00
#
_symmetry.space_group_name_H-M   'P 1'
#
loop_
_entity.id
_entity.type
_entity.pdbx_description
1 polymer ?
#
loop_
_entity_poly.entity_id
_entity_poly.type
_entity_poly.pdbx_seq_one_letter_code
_entity_poly.pdbx_strand_id
1 'polypeptide(L)'
;MIDIDFTLGIQAINFFVMLWFLNRFVFKPVLKHVDERELKFKEMDERAHLSAKKLDDATAEYDNKIIAIRHESAEITASARKEAQESAVLLHEKARAQVKKEIDQATQEIGDEVERASAKLSKDVKSLAGSLAEKILGRSV
;
A
#
# COMPACT_ATOMS: atom_id res chain seq x y z
N MET A 1 -4.85 -100.48 -11.81
CA MET A 1 -3.47 -100.03 -11.51
C MET A 1 -3.28 -98.72 -12.28
N ILE A 2 -2.51 -97.77 -11.76
CA ILE A 2 -2.21 -96.56 -12.54
C ILE A 2 -1.24 -97.03 -13.61
N ASP A 3 -1.76 -97.31 -14.80
CA ASP A 3 -0.92 -97.59 -15.96
C ASP A 3 -0.22 -96.28 -16.32
N ILE A 4 1.10 -96.26 -16.16
CA ILE A 4 1.96 -95.14 -16.51
C ILE A 4 2.08 -95.15 -18.04
N ASP A 5 1.00 -94.71 -18.69
CA ASP A 5 0.89 -94.61 -20.13
C ASP A 5 1.23 -93.19 -20.61
N PHE A 6 1.53 -93.08 -21.90
CA PHE A 6 1.76 -91.83 -22.64
C PHE A 6 0.69 -90.73 -22.37
N THR A 7 -0.52 -91.15 -21.98
CA THR A 7 -1.64 -90.29 -21.56
C THR A 7 -1.33 -89.44 -20.31
N LEU A 8 -0.55 -89.95 -19.34
CA LEU A 8 -0.11 -89.18 -18.18
C LEU A 8 0.83 -88.03 -18.58
N GLY A 9 1.72 -88.27 -19.56
CA GLY A 9 2.60 -87.25 -20.13
C GLY A 9 1.80 -86.14 -20.84
N ILE A 10 0.80 -86.52 -21.64
CA ILE A 10 -0.12 -85.57 -22.29
C ILE A 10 -0.92 -84.77 -21.26
N GLN A 11 -1.43 -85.41 -20.21
CA GLN A 11 -2.18 -84.74 -19.15
C GLN A 11 -1.31 -83.74 -18.37
N ALA A 12 -0.05 -84.08 -18.10
CA ALA A 12 0.91 -83.16 -17.47
C ALA A 12 1.17 -81.94 -18.37
N ILE A 13 1.41 -82.13 -19.67
CA ILE A 13 1.58 -81.03 -20.62
C ILE A 13 0.34 -80.14 -20.65
N ASN A 14 -0.86 -80.73 -20.71
CA ASN A 14 -2.12 -79.98 -20.68
C ASN A 14 -2.25 -79.13 -19.40
N PHE A 15 -1.92 -79.71 -18.23
CA PHE A 15 -1.91 -78.99 -16.96
C PHE A 15 -0.93 -77.82 -16.96
N PHE A 16 0.30 -78.01 -17.46
CA PHE A 16 1.28 -76.92 -17.53
C PHE A 16 0.87 -75.82 -18.51
N VAL A 17 0.27 -76.16 -19.66
CA VAL A 17 -0.27 -75.19 -20.62
C VAL A 17 -1.41 -74.40 -19.98
N MET A 18 -2.33 -75.06 -19.27
CA MET A 18 -3.42 -74.44 -18.54
C MET A 18 -2.89 -73.49 -17.43
N LEU A 19 -1.89 -73.93 -16.67
CA LEU A 19 -1.25 -73.12 -15.63
C LEU A 19 -0.57 -71.89 -16.23
N TRP A 20 0.14 -72.05 -17.34
CA TRP A 20 0.75 -70.93 -18.07
C TRP A 20 -0.31 -69.94 -18.58
N PHE A 21 -1.41 -70.44 -19.15
CA PHE A 21 -2.53 -69.62 -19.60
C PHE A 21 -3.14 -68.85 -18.43
N LEU A 22 -3.44 -69.52 -17.32
CA LEU A 22 -4.04 -68.88 -16.14
C LEU A 22 -3.12 -67.82 -15.53
N ASN A 23 -1.82 -68.10 -15.42
CA ASN A 23 -0.83 -67.14 -14.96
C ASN A 23 -0.74 -65.91 -15.89
N ARG A 24 -0.70 -66.13 -17.20
CA ARG A 24 -0.51 -65.07 -18.19
C ARG A 24 -1.77 -64.22 -18.41
N PHE A 25 -2.94 -64.83 -18.46
CA PHE A 25 -4.20 -64.20 -18.83
C PHE A 25 -5.11 -63.84 -17.66
N VAL A 26 -4.94 -64.44 -16.48
CA VAL A 26 -5.80 -64.15 -15.31
C VAL A 26 -4.99 -63.49 -14.20
N PHE A 27 -3.99 -64.18 -13.64
CA PHE A 27 -3.28 -63.65 -12.48
C PHE A 27 -2.51 -62.36 -12.78
N LYS A 28 -1.73 -62.31 -13.86
CA LYS A 28 -0.99 -61.09 -14.25
C LYS A 28 -1.88 -59.85 -14.45
N PRO A 29 -2.96 -59.87 -15.25
CA PRO A 29 -3.80 -58.69 -15.41
C PRO A 29 -4.57 -58.33 -14.14
N VAL A 30 -5.01 -59.31 -13.34
CA VAL A 30 -5.69 -59.03 -12.06
C VAL A 30 -4.76 -58.30 -11.09
N LEU A 31 -3.54 -58.79 -10.89
CA LEU A 31 -2.56 -58.11 -10.03
C LEU A 31 -2.25 -56.71 -10.56
N LYS A 32 -2.05 -56.57 -11.87
CA LYS A 32 -1.80 -55.27 -12.49
C LYS A 32 -2.92 -54.27 -12.21
N HIS A 33 -4.18 -54.68 -12.29
CA HIS A 33 -5.31 -53.79 -11.98
C HIS A 33 -5.42 -53.43 -10.50
N VAL A 34 -4.98 -54.31 -9.59
CA VAL A 34 -4.90 -54.01 -8.17
C VAL A 34 -3.79 -52.98 -7.91
N ASP A 35 -2.59 -53.19 -8.48
CA ASP A 35 -1.46 -52.26 -8.35
C ASP A 35 -1.78 -50.88 -8.95
N GLU A 36 -2.41 -50.85 -10.13
CA GLU A 36 -2.85 -49.59 -10.77
C GLU A 36 -3.86 -48.83 -9.89
N ARG A 37 -4.75 -49.54 -9.19
CA ARG A 37 -5.69 -48.91 -8.26
C ARG A 37 -4.98 -48.37 -7.02
N GLU A 38 -4.10 -49.17 -6.42
CA GLU A 38 -3.33 -48.75 -5.25
C GLU A 38 -2.48 -47.51 -5.55
N LEU A 39 -1.80 -47.50 -6.70
CA LEU A 39 -1.02 -46.36 -7.16
C LEU A 39 -1.89 -45.11 -7.34
N LYS A 40 -3.05 -45.25 -8.01
CA LYS A 40 -3.99 -44.13 -8.19
C LYS A 40 -4.48 -43.57 -6.87
N PHE A 41 -4.81 -44.42 -5.90
CA PHE A 41 -5.22 -43.96 -4.58
C PHE A 41 -4.10 -43.22 -3.86
N LYS A 42 -2.87 -43.74 -3.89
CA LYS A 42 -1.69 -43.07 -3.33
C LYS A 42 -1.45 -41.70 -3.97
N GLU A 43 -1.50 -41.61 -5.30
CA GLU A 43 -1.35 -40.35 -6.02
C GLU A 43 -2.49 -39.36 -5.72
N MET A 44 -3.72 -39.84 -5.57
CA MET A 44 -4.86 -38.99 -5.20
C MET A 44 -4.72 -38.45 -3.78
N ASP A 45 -4.31 -39.29 -2.84
CA ASP A 45 -4.07 -38.91 -1.45
C ASP A 45 -2.92 -37.90 -1.32
N GLU A 46 -1.79 -38.16 -1.99
CA GLU A 46 -0.66 -37.23 -2.03
C GLU A 46 -1.06 -35.88 -2.66
N ARG A 47 -1.82 -35.89 -3.77
CA ARG A 47 -2.33 -34.66 -4.36
C ARG A 47 -3.30 -33.91 -3.44
N ALA A 48 -4.13 -34.61 -2.70
CA ALA A 48 -5.05 -34.00 -1.73
C ALA A 48 -4.25 -33.34 -0.60
N HIS A 49 -3.27 -34.03 -0.02
CA HIS A 49 -2.38 -33.49 0.99
C HIS A 49 -1.59 -32.28 0.50
N LEU A 50 -1.00 -32.35 -0.69
CA LEU A 50 -0.27 -31.22 -1.29
C LEU A 50 -1.19 -30.03 -1.55
N SER A 51 -2.42 -30.27 -2.01
CA SER A 51 -3.39 -29.20 -2.25
C SER A 51 -3.85 -28.54 -0.95
N ALA A 52 -4.10 -29.32 0.09
CA ALA A 52 -4.45 -28.81 1.42
C ALA A 52 -3.30 -27.97 1.99
N LYS A 53 -2.05 -28.47 1.92
CA LYS A 53 -0.89 -27.72 2.38
C LYS A 53 -0.69 -26.41 1.61
N LYS A 54 -0.85 -26.43 0.29
CA LYS A 54 -0.79 -25.21 -0.54
C LYS A 54 -1.85 -24.19 -0.16
N LEU A 55 -3.05 -24.66 0.19
CA LEU A 55 -4.13 -23.79 0.65
C LEU A 55 -3.76 -23.15 1.99
N ASP A 56 -3.29 -23.94 2.96
CA ASP A 56 -2.86 -23.44 4.27
C ASP A 56 -1.72 -22.43 4.14
N ASP A 57 -0.70 -22.74 3.33
CA ASP A 57 0.44 -21.85 3.07
C ASP A 57 -0.03 -20.54 2.40
N ALA A 58 -0.94 -20.62 1.42
CA ALA A 58 -1.48 -19.44 0.73
C ALA A 58 -2.35 -18.58 1.67
N THR A 59 -3.15 -19.20 2.54
CA THR A 59 -3.95 -18.50 3.56
C THR A 59 -3.03 -17.80 4.57
N ALA A 60 -1.98 -18.48 5.04
CA ALA A 60 -1.01 -17.87 5.95
C ALA A 60 -0.26 -16.69 5.29
N GLU A 61 0.13 -16.81 4.01
CA GLU A 61 0.75 -15.71 3.26
C GLU A 61 -0.21 -14.54 3.09
N TYR A 62 -1.48 -14.82 2.79
CA TYR A 62 -2.52 -13.80 2.64
C TYR A 62 -2.76 -13.03 3.94
N ASP A 63 -2.88 -13.73 5.07
CA ASP A 63 -3.06 -13.11 6.38
C ASP A 63 -1.86 -12.24 6.76
N ASN A 64 -0.64 -12.73 6.53
CA ASN A 64 0.58 -11.95 6.73
C ASN A 64 0.62 -10.69 5.86
N LYS A 65 0.21 -10.79 4.59
CA LYS A 65 0.09 -9.64 3.68
C LYS A 65 -0.92 -8.62 4.18
N ILE A 66 -2.08 -9.05 4.69
CA ILE A 66 -3.07 -8.13 5.28
C ILE A 66 -2.49 -7.40 6.48
N ILE A 67 -1.78 -8.10 7.37
CA ILE A 67 -1.15 -7.49 8.54
C ILE A 67 -0.09 -6.46 8.11
N ALA A 68 0.75 -6.81 7.14
CA ALA A 68 1.77 -5.92 6.59
C ALA A 68 1.14 -4.66 5.96
N ILE A 69 0.10 -4.81 5.13
CA ILE A 69 -0.61 -3.69 4.51
C ILE A 69 -1.24 -2.78 5.57
N ARG A 70 -1.82 -3.35 6.63
CA ARG A 70 -2.39 -2.54 7.73
C ARG A 70 -1.32 -1.75 8.47
N HIS A 71 -0.16 -2.34 8.73
CA HIS A 71 0.96 -1.66 9.35
C HIS A 71 1.48 -0.52 8.47
N GLU A 72 1.74 -0.80 7.19
CA GLU A 72 2.21 0.18 6.22
C GLU A 72 1.20 1.32 6.05
N SER A 73 -0.10 1.02 5.96
CA SER A 73 -1.16 2.03 5.87
C SER A 73 -1.22 2.92 7.11
N ALA A 74 -1.04 2.34 8.30
CA ALA A 74 -0.99 3.09 9.54
C ALA A 74 0.23 4.01 9.60
N GLU A 75 1.39 3.53 9.14
CA GLU A 75 2.63 4.29 9.06
C GLU A 75 2.54 5.45 8.06
N ILE A 76 2.01 5.20 6.85
CA ILE A 76 1.74 6.24 5.84
C ILE A 76 0.80 7.30 6.42
N THR A 77 -0.29 6.89 7.07
CA THR A 77 -1.26 7.83 7.65
C THR A 77 -0.64 8.64 8.79
N ALA A 78 0.19 8.02 9.63
CA ALA A 78 0.88 8.71 10.70
C ALA A 78 1.90 9.72 10.16
N SER A 79 2.69 9.33 9.16
CA SER A 79 3.66 10.20 8.49
C SER A 79 2.97 11.38 7.82
N ALA A 80 1.91 11.14 7.04
CA ALA A 80 1.14 12.19 6.37
C ALA A 80 0.51 13.17 7.37
N ARG A 81 0.00 12.68 8.51
CA ARG A 81 -0.52 13.56 9.58
C ARG A 81 0.58 14.42 10.20
N LYS A 82 1.75 13.84 10.45
CA LYS A 82 2.90 14.57 11.01
C LYS A 82 3.36 15.66 10.05
N GLU A 83 3.53 15.33 8.77
CA GLU A 83 3.92 16.29 7.73
C GLU A 83 2.89 17.40 7.57
N ALA A 84 1.59 17.07 7.57
CA ALA A 84 0.53 18.05 7.51
C ALA A 84 0.54 18.99 8.72
N GLN A 85 0.80 18.47 9.93
CA GLN A 85 0.89 19.27 11.14
C GLN A 85 2.12 20.19 11.12
N GLU A 86 3.28 19.69 10.71
CA GLU A 86 4.50 20.49 10.55
C GLU A 86 4.31 21.61 9.51
N SER A 87 3.72 21.26 8.36
CA SER A 87 3.38 22.22 7.30
C SER A 87 2.40 23.29 7.78
N ALA A 88 1.37 22.91 8.54
CA ALA A 88 0.41 23.84 9.12
C ALA A 88 1.07 24.82 10.09
N VAL A 89 1.97 24.33 10.96
CA VAL A 89 2.73 25.19 11.88
C VAL A 89 3.60 26.17 11.09
N LEU A 90 4.37 25.70 10.11
CA LEU A 90 5.22 26.55 9.27
C LEU A 90 4.42 27.61 8.51
N LEU A 91 3.26 27.23 7.98
CA LEU A 91 2.37 28.16 7.26
C LEU A 91 1.82 29.23 8.21
N HIS A 92 1.39 28.84 9.41
CA HIS A 92 0.92 29.77 10.43
C HIS A 92 2.01 30.73 10.90
N GLU A 93 3.24 30.25 11.10
CA GLU A 93 4.38 31.10 11.48
C GLU A 93 4.73 32.09 10.36
N LYS A 94 4.77 31.62 9.11
CA LYS A 94 4.99 32.51 7.95
C LYS A 94 3.90 33.56 7.82
N ALA A 95 2.62 33.16 7.98
CA ALA A 95 1.50 34.10 7.94
C ALA A 95 1.61 35.14 9.06
N ARG A 96 1.94 34.74 10.29
CA ARG A 96 2.16 35.67 11.41
C ARG A 96 3.31 36.63 11.16
N ALA A 97 4.42 36.13 10.62
CA ALA A 97 5.58 36.96 10.29
C ALA A 97 5.24 37.98 9.20
N GLN A 98 4.49 37.57 8.17
CA GLN A 98 4.04 38.44 7.10
C GLN A 98 3.08 39.52 7.61
N VAL A 99 2.07 39.15 8.42
CA VAL A 99 1.14 40.10 9.04
C VAL A 99 1.89 41.09 9.93
N LYS A 100 2.85 40.63 10.74
CA LYS A 100 3.66 41.53 11.56
C LYS A 100 4.43 42.54 10.70
N LYS A 101 5.06 42.07 9.62
CA LYS A 101 5.79 42.93 8.69
C LYS A 101 4.88 43.97 8.04
N GLU A 102 3.68 43.59 7.64
CA GLU A 102 2.68 44.50 7.06
C GLU A 102 2.23 45.56 8.08
N ILE A 103 2.00 45.17 9.33
CA ILE A 103 1.65 46.11 10.41
C ILE A 103 2.81 47.09 10.67
N ASP A 104 4.05 46.59 10.75
CA ASP A 104 5.24 47.41 10.98
C ASP A 104 5.42 48.43 9.84
N GLN A 105 5.23 48.00 8.59
CA GLN A 105 5.27 48.87 7.40
C GLN A 105 4.15 49.93 7.43
N ALA A 106 2.90 49.52 7.67
CA ALA A 106 1.78 50.45 7.76
C ALA A 106 1.97 51.48 8.88
N THR A 107 2.55 51.07 10.01
CA THR A 107 2.84 51.96 11.14
C THR A 107 3.90 53.00 10.78
N GLN A 108 4.95 52.60 10.04
CA GLN A 108 5.96 53.52 9.52
C GLN A 108 5.35 54.51 8.52
N GLU A 109 4.56 54.04 7.55
CA GLU A 109 3.91 54.89 6.55
C GLU A 109 2.97 55.92 7.20
N ILE A 110 2.21 55.52 8.22
CA ILE A 110 1.36 56.44 9.00
C ILE A 110 2.22 57.50 9.70
N GLY A 111 3.34 57.10 10.32
CA GLY A 111 4.27 58.04 10.95
C GLY A 111 4.80 59.09 9.98
N ASP A 112 5.28 58.64 8.82
CA ASP A 112 5.80 59.51 7.76
C ASP A 112 4.72 60.44 7.18
N GLU A 113 3.47 59.97 7.07
CA GLU A 113 2.34 60.78 6.62
C GLU A 113 1.94 61.84 7.66
N VAL A 114 1.96 61.49 8.95
CA VAL A 114 1.70 62.44 10.05
C VAL A 114 2.75 63.55 10.09
N GLU A 115 4.03 63.21 9.89
CA GLU A 115 5.11 64.19 9.84
C GLU A 115 4.95 65.13 8.62
N ARG A 116 4.66 64.56 7.44
CA ARG A 116 4.37 65.33 6.21
C ARG A 116 3.16 66.24 6.38
N ALA A 117 2.07 65.76 6.96
CA ALA A 117 0.87 66.54 7.23
C ALA A 117 1.15 67.69 8.21
N SER A 118 1.93 67.44 9.26
CA SER A 118 2.33 68.44 10.25
C SER A 118 3.21 69.54 9.63
N ALA A 119 4.17 69.16 8.78
CA ALA A 119 5.01 70.10 8.05
C ALA A 119 4.19 70.97 7.08
N LYS A 120 3.24 70.36 6.36
CA LYS A 120 2.31 71.07 5.46
C LYS A 120 1.43 72.05 6.24
N LEU A 121 0.84 71.63 7.36
CA LEU A 121 0.02 72.49 8.21
C LEU A 121 0.82 73.69 8.74
N SER A 122 2.07 73.48 9.20
CA SER A 122 2.94 74.58 9.62
C SER A 122 3.22 75.58 8.50
N LYS A 123 3.40 75.11 7.27
CA LYS A 123 3.58 75.98 6.10
C LYS A 123 2.32 76.76 5.78
N ASP A 124 1.16 76.11 5.81
CA ASP A 124 -0.14 76.72 5.54
C ASP A 124 -0.50 77.78 6.61
N VAL A 125 -0.21 77.51 7.89
CA VAL A 125 -0.39 78.47 8.99
C VAL A 125 0.50 79.70 8.81
N LYS A 126 1.78 79.52 8.45
CA LYS A 126 2.69 80.64 8.16
C LYS A 126 2.20 81.48 6.99
N SER A 127 1.74 80.82 5.92
CA SER A 127 1.16 81.49 4.75
C SER A 127 -0.06 82.32 5.15
N LEU A 128 -1.00 81.73 5.90
CA LEU A 128 -2.23 82.38 6.34
C LEU A 128 -1.95 83.57 7.27
N ALA A 129 -1.00 83.42 8.20
CA ALA A 129 -0.57 84.51 9.08
C ALA A 129 0.04 85.68 8.29
N GLY A 130 0.85 85.40 7.25
CA GLY A 130 1.37 86.41 6.33
C GLY A 130 0.25 87.16 5.60
N SER A 131 -0.72 86.43 5.02
CA SER A 131 -1.87 87.03 4.34
C SER A 131 -2.74 87.88 5.26
N LEU A 132 -2.90 87.49 6.52
CA LEU A 132 -3.61 88.27 7.55
C LEU A 132 -2.85 89.54 7.91
N ALA A 133 -1.53 89.46 8.12
CA ALA A 133 -0.70 90.61 8.42
C ALA A 133 -0.73 91.64 7.28
N GLU A 134 -0.66 91.18 6.02
CA GLU A 134 -0.73 92.02 4.83
C GLU A 134 -2.09 92.73 4.72
N LYS A 135 -3.20 92.03 5.01
CA LYS A 135 -4.56 92.63 5.04
C LYS A 135 -4.76 93.65 6.15
N ILE A 136 -4.18 93.45 7.33
CA ILE A 136 -4.33 94.36 8.48
C ILE A 136 -3.44 95.59 8.34
N LEU A 137 -2.22 95.44 7.82
CA LEU A 137 -1.24 96.53 7.70
C LEU A 137 -1.40 97.36 6.42
N GLY A 138 -2.25 96.92 5.47
CA GLY A 138 -2.64 97.71 4.29
C GLY A 138 -1.50 98.03 3.32
N ARG A 139 -0.35 97.37 3.44
CA ARG A 139 0.82 97.54 2.57
C ARG A 139 1.48 96.18 2.35
N SER A 140 1.77 95.87 1.09
CA SER A 140 2.42 94.62 0.68
C SER A 140 3.79 94.49 1.34
N VAL A 141 4.05 93.33 1.97
CA VAL A 141 5.38 92.90 2.41
C VAL A 141 5.65 91.53 1.84
#